data_AF-A0A5N5M039-F1
#
_entry.id   AF-A0A5N5M039-F1
#
_cell.length_a   1.000
_cell.length_b   1.000
_cell.length_c   1.000
_cell.angle_alpha   90.00
_cell.angle_beta   90.00
_cell.angle_gamma   90.00
#
_symmetry.space_group_name_H-M   'P 1'
#
loop_
_entity.id
_entity.type
_entity.pdbx_description
1 polymer ?
#
loop_
_entity_poly.entity_id
_entity_poly.type
_entity_poly.pdbx_seq_one_letter_code
_entity_poly.pdbx_strand_id
1 'polypeptide(L)'
;MCRGILHQERKNQGSSCSKEVVSSEETSRLVFCELCGSRASLYCQADDAFLCQKCDRWVHGANFLAQRHVRCMLCSTCQNLTQRYLIGASTEIVCKHFDQKLWKALSL
;
A
#
# COMPACT_ATOMS: atom_id res chain seq x y z
N MET A 1 -32.25 10.99 1.09
CA MET A 1 -31.82 12.17 0.30
C MET A 1 -30.30 12.22 0.35
N CYS A 2 -29.62 11.55 -0.59
CA CYS A 2 -28.17 11.47 -0.62
C CYS A 2 -27.62 12.68 -1.38
N ARG A 3 -26.86 13.55 -0.71
CA ARG A 3 -26.15 14.65 -1.37
C ARG A 3 -24.66 14.31 -1.51
N GLY A 4 -24.19 14.34 -2.75
CA GLY A 4 -22.95 15.02 -3.12
C GLY A 4 -21.65 14.20 -3.11
N ILE A 5 -21.26 13.75 -4.29
CA ILE A 5 -19.87 13.52 -4.68
C ILE A 5 -19.14 14.87 -4.62
N LEU A 6 -18.01 14.95 -3.89
CA LEU A 6 -16.99 15.98 -4.11
C LEU A 6 -15.68 15.30 -4.48
N HIS A 7 -15.32 15.52 -5.74
CA HIS A 7 -13.98 15.29 -6.25
C HIS A 7 -13.03 16.38 -5.71
N GLN A 8 -11.80 15.95 -5.47
CA GLN A 8 -10.57 16.75 -5.35
C GLN A 8 -10.34 17.47 -4.02
N GLU A 9 -9.32 17.03 -3.28
CA GLU A 9 -8.23 17.91 -2.87
C GLU A 9 -6.94 17.08 -2.66
N ARG A 10 -5.95 17.33 -3.51
CA ARG A 10 -4.57 16.86 -3.29
C ARG A 10 -4.06 17.51 -2.01
N LYS A 11 -3.85 16.74 -0.94
CA LYS A 11 -2.98 17.16 0.16
C LYS A 11 -2.03 16.02 0.56
N ASN A 12 -0.85 16.14 -0.02
CA ASN A 12 0.45 15.85 0.57
C ASN A 12 0.39 15.76 2.11
N GLN A 13 0.75 14.60 2.69
CA GLN A 13 1.50 14.48 3.96
C GLN A 13 1.49 13.05 4.52
N GLY A 14 2.68 12.47 4.64
CA GLY A 14 3.06 11.74 5.86
C GLY A 14 3.43 10.26 5.70
N SER A 15 4.71 9.99 5.45
CA SER A 15 5.48 8.98 6.21
C SER A 15 6.97 9.35 6.06
N SER A 16 7.62 9.72 7.14
CA SER A 16 9.03 10.09 7.18
C SER A 16 9.91 8.84 6.98
N CYS A 17 10.24 8.47 5.73
CA CYS A 17 11.40 7.61 5.45
C CYS A 17 12.62 8.51 5.62
N SER A 18 13.51 8.19 6.56
CA SER A 18 14.73 8.94 6.85
C SER A 18 15.45 9.31 5.56
N LYS A 19 15.88 10.57 5.44
CA LYS A 19 16.74 11.02 4.35
C LYS A 19 18.08 10.29 4.49
N GLU A 20 18.26 9.20 3.77
CA GLU A 20 19.59 8.68 3.51
C GLU A 20 19.91 8.97 2.04
N VAL A 21 21.06 9.60 1.89
CA VAL A 21 21.61 10.18 0.67
C VAL A 21 21.86 9.06 -0.33
N VAL A 22 21.34 9.21 -1.55
CA VAL A 22 21.60 8.32 -2.68
C VAL A 22 23.12 8.31 -2.95
N SER A 23 23.78 7.23 -2.59
CA SER A 23 25.18 6.95 -2.94
C SER A 23 25.23 5.74 -3.89
N SER A 24 25.26 6.06 -5.18
CA SER A 24 25.91 5.39 -6.32
C SER A 24 25.98 3.85 -6.51
N GLU A 25 25.36 2.98 -5.69
CA GLU A 25 25.43 1.51 -5.87
C GLU A 25 24.09 0.74 -5.65
N GLU A 26 22.92 1.41 -5.72
CA GLU A 26 21.62 0.86 -5.27
C GLU A 26 20.64 0.44 -6.38
N THR A 27 20.99 -0.53 -7.22
CA THR A 27 19.99 -1.35 -7.95
C THR A 27 19.58 -2.61 -7.17
N SER A 28 20.27 -2.92 -6.07
CA SER A 28 20.17 -4.20 -5.34
C SER A 28 19.06 -4.29 -4.30
N ARG A 29 18.26 -3.22 -4.10
CA ARG A 29 17.14 -3.20 -3.13
C ARG A 29 15.79 -2.86 -3.73
N LEU A 30 15.71 -2.76 -5.06
CA LEU A 30 14.43 -2.50 -5.71
C LEU A 30 13.57 -3.77 -5.72
N VAL A 31 12.33 -3.64 -5.25
CA VAL A 31 11.34 -4.72 -5.29
C VAL A 31 10.48 -4.57 -6.55
N PHE A 32 10.33 -5.67 -7.27
CA PHE A 32 9.60 -5.73 -8.53
C PHE A 32 8.26 -6.45 -8.35
N CYS A 33 7.32 -6.11 -9.22
CA CYS A 33 6.02 -6.74 -9.28
C CYS A 33 6.18 -8.16 -9.80
N GLU A 34 5.69 -9.13 -9.04
CA GLU A 34 5.83 -10.55 -9.37
C GLU A 34 5.07 -10.98 -10.62
N LEU A 35 4.08 -10.19 -11.05
CA LEU A 35 3.26 -10.50 -12.23
C LEU A 35 3.79 -9.89 -13.53
N CYS A 36 4.50 -8.77 -13.48
CA CYS A 36 4.90 -8.06 -14.70
C CYS A 36 6.31 -7.48 -14.69
N GLY A 37 7.09 -7.67 -13.62
CA GLY A 37 8.46 -7.18 -13.50
C GLY A 37 8.62 -5.67 -13.37
N SER A 38 7.53 -4.89 -13.42
CA SER A 38 7.59 -3.44 -13.18
C SER A 38 7.86 -3.12 -11.71
N ARG A 39 8.20 -1.87 -11.38
CA ARG A 39 8.47 -1.46 -9.99
C ARG A 39 7.24 -1.68 -9.09
N ALA A 40 7.40 -2.42 -7.98
CA ALA A 40 6.32 -2.65 -7.04
C ALA A 40 5.98 -1.38 -6.24
N SER A 41 4.70 -1.24 -5.91
CA SER A 41 4.17 -0.12 -5.12
C SER A 41 3.38 -0.56 -3.90
N LEU A 42 3.02 -1.85 -3.84
CA LEU A 42 2.14 -2.43 -2.84
C LEU A 42 2.68 -3.82 -2.44
N TYR A 43 2.39 -4.21 -1.21
CA TYR A 43 2.55 -5.57 -0.71
C TYR A 43 1.19 -6.09 -0.25
N CYS A 44 0.78 -7.26 -0.72
CA CYS A 44 -0.42 -7.97 -0.26
C CYS A 44 -0.01 -9.01 0.76
N GLN A 45 -0.55 -8.92 1.99
CA GLN A 45 -0.23 -9.88 3.05
C GLN A 45 -0.91 -11.24 2.83
N ALA A 46 -2.11 -11.25 2.25
CA ALA A 46 -2.85 -12.50 2.04
C ALA A 46 -2.23 -13.38 0.96
N ASP A 47 -1.69 -12.75 -0.09
CA ASP A 47 -1.05 -13.42 -1.22
C ASP A 47 0.48 -13.51 -1.07
N ASP A 48 1.04 -12.91 -0.02
CA ASP A 48 2.48 -12.72 0.21
C ASP A 48 3.23 -12.21 -1.03
N ALA A 49 2.64 -11.21 -1.71
CA ALA A 49 3.07 -10.80 -3.03
C ALA A 49 3.29 -9.28 -3.16
N PHE A 50 4.34 -8.91 -3.88
CA PHE A 50 4.61 -7.53 -4.28
C PHE A 50 3.99 -7.20 -5.64
N LEU A 51 3.17 -6.13 -5.67
CA LEU A 51 2.40 -5.75 -6.86
C LEU A 51 2.60 -4.27 -7.22
N CYS A 52 2.59 -3.99 -8.52
CA CYS A 52 2.38 -2.63 -9.02
C CYS A 52 0.88 -2.29 -8.98
N GLN A 53 0.54 -1.00 -9.01
CA GLN A 53 -0.86 -0.56 -8.95
C GLN A 53 -1.77 -1.16 -10.04
N LYS A 54 -1.23 -1.43 -11.23
CA LYS A 54 -2.00 -2.04 -12.32
C LYS A 54 -2.34 -3.49 -11.98
N CYS A 55 -1.33 -4.29 -11.63
CA CYS A 55 -1.50 -5.70 -11.27
C CYS A 55 -2.35 -5.86 -10.01
N ASP A 56 -2.17 -4.98 -9.02
CA ASP A 56 -3.03 -4.90 -7.85
C ASP A 56 -4.51 -4.80 -8.23
N ARG A 57 -4.87 -3.84 -9.10
CA ARG A 57 -6.26 -3.66 -9.54
C ARG A 57 -6.82 -4.89 -10.26
N TRP A 58 -5.97 -5.61 -11.02
CA TRP A 58 -6.40 -6.81 -11.71
C TRP A 58 -6.66 -7.95 -10.74
N VAL A 59 -5.74 -8.22 -9.82
CA VAL A 59 -5.86 -9.29 -8.81
C VAL A 59 -6.99 -8.97 -7.82
N HIS A 60 -6.92 -7.81 -7.20
CA HIS A 60 -7.82 -7.40 -6.13
C HIS A 60 -9.13 -6.81 -6.65
N GLY A 61 -9.28 -6.60 -7.96
CA GLY A 61 -10.55 -6.24 -8.59
C GLY A 61 -11.34 -7.44 -9.11
N ALA A 62 -10.71 -8.61 -9.28
CA ALA A 62 -11.31 -9.76 -9.94
C ALA A 62 -12.53 -10.34 -9.21
N ASN A 63 -12.54 -10.32 -7.89
CA ASN A 63 -13.65 -10.83 -7.09
C ASN A 63 -13.72 -10.17 -5.70
N PHE A 64 -14.86 -10.33 -5.03
CA PHE A 64 -15.11 -9.72 -3.72
C PHE A 64 -14.23 -10.29 -2.60
N LEU A 65 -13.70 -11.51 -2.75
CA LEU A 65 -12.79 -12.10 -1.75
C LEU A 65 -11.44 -11.42 -1.81
N ALA A 66 -10.85 -11.31 -3.01
CA ALA A 66 -9.59 -10.62 -3.23
C ALA A 66 -9.68 -9.14 -2.85
N GLN A 67 -10.81 -8.47 -3.11
CA GLN A 67 -11.02 -7.08 -2.67
C GLN A 67 -10.79 -6.91 -1.16
N ARG A 68 -11.07 -7.91 -0.33
CA ARG A 68 -10.92 -7.83 1.14
C ARG A 68 -9.48 -7.93 1.62
N HIS A 69 -8.52 -8.26 0.75
CA HIS A 69 -7.12 -8.38 1.17
C HIS A 69 -6.57 -7.02 1.63
N VAL A 70 -5.87 -7.05 2.76
CA VAL A 70 -5.13 -5.91 3.30
C VAL A 70 -3.83 -5.77 2.51
N ARG A 71 -3.63 -4.59 1.94
CA ARG A 71 -2.41 -4.25 1.20
C ARG A 71 -1.70 -3.08 1.84
N CYS A 72 -0.38 -3.16 1.93
CA CYS A 72 0.46 -2.09 2.45
C CYS A 72 1.09 -1.33 1.28
N MET A 73 1.03 0.01 1.30
CA MET A 73 1.74 0.84 0.32
C MET A 73 3.24 0.85 0.61
N LEU A 74 4.04 0.78 -0.45
CA LEU A 74 5.49 0.96 -0.37
C LEU A 74 5.86 2.44 -0.52
N CYS A 75 6.98 2.84 0.08
CA CYS A 75 7.53 4.17 -0.15
C CYS A 75 7.95 4.33 -1.62
N SER A 76 7.54 5.42 -2.27
CA SER A 76 7.90 5.71 -3.66
C SER A 76 9.41 5.92 -3.88
N THR A 77 10.15 6.24 -2.82
CA THR A 77 11.60 6.45 -2.88
C THR A 77 12.34 5.18 -2.49
N CYS A 78 12.13 4.71 -1.25
CA CYS A 78 12.93 3.65 -0.63
C CYS A 78 12.30 2.24 -0.73
N GLN A 79 11.08 2.09 -1.26
CA GLN A 79 10.30 0.83 -1.34
C GLN A 79 10.10 0.04 -0.04
N ASN A 80 10.46 0.61 1.11
CA ASN A 80 10.07 0.06 2.41
C ASN A 80 8.55 0.10 2.62
N LEU A 81 8.05 -0.86 3.41
CA LEU A 81 6.65 -0.90 3.87
C LEU A 81 6.33 0.37 4.66
N THR A 82 5.17 0.97 4.38
CA THR A 82 4.70 2.17 5.08
C THR A 82 3.53 1.81 6.03
N GLN A 83 3.05 2.79 6.79
CA GLN A 83 1.84 2.63 7.63
C GLN A 83 0.54 2.95 6.87
N ARG A 84 0.58 3.00 5.53
CA ARG A 84 -0.58 3.25 4.68
C ARG A 84 -1.10 1.94 4.16
N TYR A 85 -2.37 1.65 4.44
CA TYR A 85 -3.00 0.39 4.07
C TYR A 85 -4.21 0.62 3.16
N LEU A 86 -4.45 -0.31 2.25
CA LEU A 86 -5.63 -0.36 1.38
C LEU A 86 -6.45 -1.60 1.74
N ILE A 87 -7.77 -1.43 1.84
CA ILE A 87 -8.74 -2.52 1.97
C ILE A 87 -9.84 -2.25 0.94
N GLY A 88 -10.35 -3.28 0.26
CA GLY A 88 -11.34 -3.10 -0.81
C GLY A 88 -10.74 -2.62 -2.13
N ALA A 89 -11.57 -2.42 -3.16
CA ALA A 89 -11.06 -2.04 -4.48
C ALA A 89 -10.31 -0.69 -4.54
N SER A 90 -10.47 0.22 -3.58
CA SER A 90 -9.78 1.53 -3.55
C SER A 90 -9.87 2.29 -2.21
N THR A 91 -10.29 1.68 -1.09
CA THR A 91 -10.43 2.43 0.17
C THR A 91 -9.06 2.52 0.86
N GLU A 92 -8.42 3.68 0.73
CA GLU A 92 -7.19 3.98 1.46
C GLU A 92 -7.52 4.31 2.92
N ILE A 93 -7.03 3.47 3.82
CA ILE A 93 -7.09 3.69 5.26
C ILE A 93 -5.67 4.08 5.70
N VAL A 94 -5.49 5.37 5.95
CA VAL A 94 -4.25 5.87 6.54
C VAL A 94 -4.35 5.66 8.05
N CYS A 95 -3.78 4.57 8.55
CA CYS A 95 -3.57 4.39 9.98
C CYS A 95 -2.48 5.38 10.43
N LYS A 96 -2.88 6.59 10.84
CA LYS A 96 -1.97 7.60 11.41
C LYS A 96 -1.32 7.16 12.74
N HIS A 97 -1.76 6.02 13.28
CA HIS A 97 -1.22 5.40 14.49
C HIS A 97 -1.37 3.88 14.38
N PHE A 98 -0.27 3.17 14.11
CA PHE A 98 -0.22 1.73 14.36
C PHE A 98 0.02 1.53 15.86
N ASP A 99 -1.04 1.63 16.67
CA ASP A 99 -0.95 1.15 18.03
C ASP A 99 -0.93 -0.39 17.95
N GLN A 100 0.24 -1.00 18.17
CA GLN A 100 0.42 -2.45 18.28
C GLN A 100 -0.55 -3.10 19.30
N LYS A 101 -1.28 -2.32 20.09
CA LYS A 101 -2.25 -2.78 21.08
C LYS A 101 -3.65 -3.04 20.48
N LEU A 102 -4.06 -2.37 19.41
CA LEU A 102 -5.44 -2.50 18.90
C LEU A 102 -5.64 -3.77 18.05
N TRP A 103 -4.61 -4.26 17.36
CA TRP A 103 -4.70 -5.50 16.56
C TRP A 103 -4.77 -6.77 17.43
N LYS A 104 -4.15 -6.76 18.62
CA LYS A 104 -4.29 -7.84 19.61
C LYS A 104 -5.68 -7.87 20.26
N ALA A 105 -6.36 -6.72 20.34
CA ALA A 105 -7.69 -6.62 20.95
C ALA A 105 -8.83 -7.07 20.02
N LEU A 106 -8.62 -7.09 18.70
CA LEU A 106 -9.59 -7.60 17.72
C LEU A 106 -9.35 -9.07 17.33
N SER A 107 -8.33 -9.71 17.93
CA SER A 107 -7.96 -11.12 17.72
C SER A 107 -8.10 -11.96 19.01
N LEU A 108 -8.85 -11.48 20.00
CA LEU A 108 -9.21 -12.16 21.25
C LEU A 108 -10.72 -12.43 21.31
#